data_AF-A0A7Y8G2X6-F1
#
_entry.id   AF-A0A7Y8G2X6-F1
#
_cell.length_a   1.000
_cell.length_b   1.000
_cell.length_c   1.000
_cell.angle_alpha   90.00
_cell.angle_beta   90.00
_cell.angle_gamma   90.00
#
_symmetry.space_group_name_H-M   'P 1'
#
loop_
_entity.id
_entity.type
_entity.pdbx_description
1 polymer ?
#
loop_
_entity_poly.entity_id
_entity_poly.type
_entity_poly.pdbx_seq_one_letter_code
_entity_poly.pdbx_strand_id
1 'polypeptide(L)' 'MEEEISFNHGGVTYTCSYYVEGDELIIYLPDSSQRATTLRGLDPETAALTHLRAYVLHSKKGSLV' A
#
# COMPACT_ATOMS: atom_id res chain seq x y z
N MET A 1 -11.21 3.62 10.97
CA MET A 1 -11.91 2.58 10.18
C MET A 1 -10.89 2.01 9.23
N GLU A 2 -10.83 0.69 9.07
CA GLU A 2 -9.96 0.08 8.08
C GLU A 2 -10.64 0.19 6.71
N GLU A 3 -9.88 0.66 5.72
CA GLU A 3 -10.29 0.83 4.34
C GLU A 3 -9.44 -0.07 3.45
N GLU A 4 -9.95 -0.44 2.27
CA GLU A 4 -9.27 -1.32 1.34
C GLU A 4 -9.12 -0.64 -0.01
N ILE A 5 -7.94 -0.77 -0.63
CA ILE A 5 -7.67 -0.30 -1.99
C ILE A 5 -7.11 -1.42 -2.85
N SER A 6 -7.42 -1.35 -4.13
CA SER A 6 -6.95 -2.31 -5.13
C SER A 6 -6.20 -1.62 -6.26
N PHE A 7 -5.16 -2.26 -6.76
CA PHE A 7 -4.36 -1.80 -7.87
C PHE A 7 -4.10 -2.95 -8.85
N ASN A 8 -4.48 -2.78 -10.12
CA ASN A 8 -4.18 -3.75 -11.16
C ASN A 8 -2.84 -3.44 -11.84
N HIS A 9 -1.95 -4.43 -11.91
CA HIS A 9 -0.68 -4.32 -12.61
C HIS A 9 -0.34 -5.62 -13.34
N GLY A 10 -0.22 -5.55 -14.67
CA GLY A 10 0.13 -6.71 -15.49
C GLY A 10 -0.91 -7.83 -15.43
N GLY A 11 -2.20 -7.49 -15.30
CA GLY A 11 -3.30 -8.46 -15.21
C GLY A 11 -3.52 -9.06 -13.81
N VAL A 12 -2.66 -8.74 -12.84
CA VAL A 12 -2.82 -9.16 -11.44
C VAL A 12 -3.38 -7.98 -10.63
N THR A 13 -4.46 -8.23 -9.89
CA THR A 13 -5.00 -7.26 -8.92
C THR A 13 -4.36 -7.48 -7.57
N TYR A 14 -3.67 -6.46 -7.07
CA TYR A 14 -3.12 -6.42 -5.74
C TYR A 14 -4.03 -5.59 -4.86
N THR A 15 -4.28 -6.06 -3.65
CA THR A 15 -5.20 -5.41 -2.71
C THR A 15 -4.51 -5.24 -1.38
N CYS A 16 -4.65 -4.07 -0.75
CA CYS A 16 -4.14 -3.83 0.60
C CYS A 16 -5.16 -3.08 1.44
N SER A 17 -5.12 -3.33 2.75
CA SER A 17 -5.91 -2.59 3.72
C SER A 17 -5.07 -1.46 4.33
N TYR A 18 -5.70 -0.36 4.70
CA TYR A 18 -5.05 0.72 5.42
C TYR A 18 -6.00 1.31 6.47
N TYR A 19 -5.43 1.95 7.48
CA TYR A 19 -6.19 2.78 8.41
C TYR A 19 -5.41 4.01 8.81
N VAL A 20 -6.14 5.05 9.21
CA VAL A 20 -5.57 6.30 9.69
C VAL A 20 -5.77 6.40 11.19
N GLU A 21 -4.67 6.64 11.89
CA GLU A 21 -4.64 6.96 13.32
C GLU A 21 -4.07 8.37 13.51
N GLY A 22 -4.95 9.34 13.74
CA GLY A 22 -4.55 10.75 13.83
C GLY A 22 -4.01 11.27 12.49
N ASP A 23 -2.70 11.54 12.43
CA ASP A 23 -1.99 11.96 11.20
C ASP A 23 -1.10 10.84 10.64
N GLU A 24 -1.15 9.64 11.20
CA GLU A 24 -0.42 8.47 10.70
C GLU A 24 -1.32 7.55 9.88
N LEU A 25 -0.85 7.18 8.71
CA LEU A 25 -1.43 6.17 7.84
C LEU A 25 -0.66 4.87 8.00
N ILE A 26 -1.37 3.79 8.29
CA ILE A 26 -0.82 2.45 8.45
C ILE A 26 -1.41 1.57 7.37
N ILE A 27 -0.54 0.94 6.56
CA ILE A 27 -0.89 0.11 5.41
C ILE A 27 -0.44 -1.32 5.65
N TYR A 28 -1.33 -2.28 5.41
CA TYR A 28 -1.11 -3.72 5.46
C TYR A 28 -0.93 -4.26 4.04
N LEU A 29 0.30 -4.60 3.68
CA LEU A 29 0.65 -5.09 2.35
C LEU A 29 0.28 -6.57 2.16
N PRO A 30 0.16 -7.04 0.89
CA PRO A 30 -0.21 -8.42 0.59
C PRO A 30 0.76 -9.50 1.10
N ASP A 31 2.00 -9.14 1.43
CA ASP A 31 3.01 -10.03 2.03
C ASP A 31 2.91 -10.12 3.55
N SER A 32 1.81 -9.63 4.13
CA SER A 32 1.59 -9.47 5.57
C SER A 32 2.54 -8.48 6.24
N SER A 33 3.35 -7.73 5.47
CA SER A 33 4.16 -6.65 6.01
C SER A 33 3.33 -5.39 6.23
N GLN A 34 3.79 -4.51 7.11
CA GLN A 34 3.13 -3.26 7.43
C GLN A 34 4.05 -2.09 7.14
N ARG A 35 3.46 -0.97 6.73
CA ARG A 35 4.16 0.30 6.55
C ARG A 35 3.37 1.43 7.19
N ALA A 36 4.07 2.34 7.83
CA ALA A 36 3.49 3.55 8.38
C ALA A 36 4.06 4.78 7.66
N THR A 37 3.22 5.79 7.43
CA THR A 37 3.63 7.09 6.92
C THR A 37 2.81 8.19 7.56
N THR A 38 3.44 9.30 7.92
CA THR A 38 2.72 10.49 8.38
C THR A 38 2.11 11.22 7.18
N LEU A 39 0.81 11.50 7.22
CA LEU A 39 0.06 12.12 6.13
C LEU A 39 0.44 13.58 5.94
N ARG A 40 0.58 14.37 7.01
CA ARG A 40 0.90 15.81 6.93
C ARG A 40 -0.03 16.56 5.97
N GLY A 41 -1.32 16.21 5.96
CA GLY A 41 -2.32 16.76 5.04
C GLY A 41 -2.40 16.07 3.66
N LEU A 42 -1.66 14.98 3.43
CA LEU A 42 -1.85 14.12 2.27
C LEU A 42 -3.13 13.29 2.41
N ASP A 43 -3.72 12.97 1.27
CA ASP A 43 -4.85 12.06 1.18
C ASP A 43 -4.41 10.61 1.50
N PRO A 44 -5.07 9.93 2.46
CA PRO A 44 -4.67 8.60 2.90
C PRO A 44 -4.80 7.53 1.82
N GLU A 45 -5.84 7.60 0.98
CA GLU A 45 -6.03 6.66 -0.12
C GLU A 45 -4.88 6.77 -1.13
N THR A 46 -4.52 7.99 -1.52
CA THR A 46 -3.43 8.28 -2.45
C THR A 46 -2.07 7.84 -1.90
N ALA A 47 -1.82 8.09 -0.61
CA ALA A 47 -0.61 7.64 0.06
C ALA A 47 -0.56 6.11 0.12
N ALA A 48 -1.64 5.45 0.51
CA ALA A 48 -1.73 3.99 0.57
C ALA A 48 -1.50 3.35 -0.82
N LEU A 49 -2.12 3.92 -1.86
CA LEU A 49 -1.98 3.46 -3.24
C LEU A 49 -0.53 3.60 -3.74
N THR A 50 0.16 4.66 -3.33
CA THR A 50 1.58 4.86 -3.64
C THR A 50 2.43 3.76 -3.01
N HIS A 51 2.15 3.38 -1.76
CA HIS A 51 2.84 2.26 -1.10
C HIS A 51 2.55 0.91 -1.78
N LEU A 52 1.29 0.64 -2.14
CA LEU A 52 0.90 -0.57 -2.87
C LEU A 52 1.60 -0.67 -4.23
N ARG A 53 1.63 0.42 -4.99
CA ARG A 53 2.36 0.49 -6.28
C ARG A 53 3.84 0.22 -6.10
N ALA A 54 4.47 0.85 -5.11
CA ALA A 54 5.89 0.64 -4.82
C ALA A 54 6.18 -0.82 -4.42
N TYR A 55 5.28 -1.47 -3.68
CA TYR A 55 5.36 -2.90 -3.37
C TYR A 55 5.31 -3.75 -4.63
N VAL A 56 4.32 -3.53 -5.50
CA VAL A 56 4.16 -4.30 -6.74
C VAL A 56 5.38 -4.15 -7.68
N LEU A 57 5.90 -2.92 -7.81
CA LEU A 57 7.06 -2.65 -8.65
C LEU A 57 8.36 -3.24 -8.07
N HIS A 58 8.54 -3.25 -6.76
CA HIS A 58 9.71 -3.85 -6.11
C HIS A 58 9.62 -5.37 -5.97
N SER A 59 8.43 -5.93 -5.77
CA SER A 59 8.20 -7.38 -5.70
C SER A 59 8.69 -8.08 -6.97
N LYS A 60 8.55 -7.43 -8.14
CA LYS A 60 9.11 -7.94 -9.41
C LYS A 60 10.63 -8.00 -9.48
N LYS A 61 11.38 -7.26 -8.64
CA LYS A 61 12.85 -7.34 -8.59
C LYS A 61 13.37 -8.51 -7.75
N GLY A 62 12.51 -9.17 -6.97
CA GLY A 62 12.88 -10.36 -6.18
C GLY A 62 12.80 -11.69 -6.95
N SER A 63 12.27 -11.70 -8.17
CA SER A 63 12.12 -12.90 -9.01
C SER A 63 13.00 -12.84 -10.25
N LEU A 64 14.29 -12.63 -10.03
CA LEU A 64 15.36 -12.88 -10.99
C LEU A 64 16.40 -13.72 -10.25
N VAL A 65 16.10 -15.02 -10.07
CA VAL A 65 17.09 -16.05 -9.76
C VAL A 65 17.01 -17.13 -10.83
#